data_AF-A0A0F9N8W9-F1
#
_entry.id   AF-A0A0F9N8W9-F1
#
_cell.length_a   1.000
_cell.length_b   1.000
_cell.length_c   1.000
_cell.angle_alpha   90.00
_cell.angle_beta   90.00
_cell.angle_gamma   90.00
#
_symmetry.space_group_name_H-M   'P 1'
#
loop_
_entity.id
_entity.type
_entity.pdbx_description
1 polymer ?
#
loop_
_entity_poly.entity_id
_entity_poly.type
_entity_poly.pdbx_seq_one_letter_code
_entity_poly.pdbx_strand_id
1 'polypeptide(L)'
;MIKLVFTRIRTTFIIEIDNKIIVYKDRKFPKGFQFMPKDQDIKKIILFSRNKLPPEVIKWVEDANSGKNLEEYLSAKDDEALIPIIIRDAKLNGCIFQKRTQ
;
A
#
# COMPACT_ATOMS: atom_id res chain seq x y z
N MET A 1 -12.33 -8.53 -1.44
CA MET A 1 -11.72 -7.19 -1.60
C MET A 1 -12.10 -6.23 -0.47
N ILE A 2 -11.12 -5.90 0.38
CA ILE A 2 -11.23 -4.86 1.42
C ILE A 2 -10.57 -3.57 0.90
N LYS A 3 -11.18 -2.41 1.14
CA LYS A 3 -10.61 -1.10 0.79
C LYS A 3 -10.37 -0.27 2.04
N LEU A 4 -9.14 0.18 2.21
CA LEU A 4 -8.71 1.07 3.27
C LEU A 4 -8.40 2.44 2.67
N VAL A 5 -9.12 3.47 3.12
CA VAL A 5 -8.91 4.85 2.66
C VAL A 5 -8.04 5.58 3.66
N PHE A 6 -7.00 6.23 3.17
CA PHE A 6 -6.07 7.00 3.96
C PHE A 6 -5.90 8.39 3.37
N THR A 7 -5.54 9.34 4.23
CA THR A 7 -5.15 10.69 3.82
C THR A 7 -3.79 11.01 4.42
N ARG A 8 -2.93 11.61 3.62
CA ARG A 8 -1.69 12.21 4.09
C ARG A 8 -1.57 13.61 3.51
N ILE A 9 -1.39 14.60 4.37
CA ILE A 9 -1.34 16.03 4.01
C ILE A 9 -2.63 16.44 3.28
N ARG A 10 -2.63 16.45 1.94
CA ARG A 10 -3.77 16.81 1.07
C ARG A 10 -4.09 15.71 0.05
N THR A 11 -3.45 14.56 0.16
CA THR A 11 -3.59 13.46 -0.79
C THR A 11 -4.38 12.35 -0.13
N THR A 12 -5.48 11.96 -0.75
CA THR A 12 -6.21 10.75 -0.40
C THR A 12 -5.75 9.61 -1.30
N PHE A 13 -5.48 8.46 -0.71
CA PHE A 13 -5.13 7.24 -1.42
C PHE A 13 -5.87 6.05 -0.79
N ILE A 14 -5.94 4.97 -1.55
CA ILE A 14 -6.68 3.77 -1.23
C ILE A 14 -5.68 2.61 -1.24
N ILE A 15 -5.75 1.78 -0.22
CA ILE A 15 -5.11 0.47 -0.18
C ILE A 15 -6.20 -0.58 -0.34
N GLU A 16 -6.13 -1.37 -1.39
CA GLU A 16 -7.02 -2.51 -1.62
C GLU A 16 -6.30 -3.79 -1.21
N ILE A 17 -7.02 -4.68 -0.54
CA ILE A 17 -6.54 -6.00 -0.11
C ILE A 17 -7.47 -7.04 -0.73
N ASP A 18 -6.89 -7.97 -1.47
CA ASP A 18 -7.64 -9.10 -2.04
C ASP A 18 -6.74 -10.33 -2.14
N ASN A 19 -7.08 -11.40 -1.45
CA ASN A 19 -6.28 -12.64 -1.43
C ASN A 19 -4.81 -12.38 -1.05
N LYS A 20 -4.58 -11.57 -0.02
CA LYS A 20 -3.28 -11.09 0.47
C LYS A 20 -2.48 -10.26 -0.55
N ILE A 21 -3.09 -9.88 -1.67
CA ILE A 21 -2.53 -8.93 -2.60
C ILE A 21 -2.92 -7.53 -2.15
N ILE A 22 -1.92 -6.69 -1.95
CA ILE A 22 -2.10 -5.32 -1.51
C ILE A 22 -1.78 -4.37 -2.65
N VAL A 23 -2.79 -3.63 -3.07
CA VAL A 23 -2.75 -2.69 -4.19
C VAL A 23 -2.88 -1.27 -3.66
N TYR A 24 -1.95 -0.41 -4.06
CA TYR A 24 -2.02 1.02 -3.80
C TYR A 24 -2.72 1.73 -4.97
N LYS A 25 -3.66 2.63 -4.68
CA LYS A 25 -4.34 3.50 -5.65
C LYS A 25 -4.37 4.93 -5.16
N ASP A 26 -4.11 5.89 -6.04
CA ASP A 26 -4.33 7.31 -5.78
C ASP A 26 -4.81 8.01 -7.06
N ARG A 27 -4.96 9.34 -7.01
CA ARG A 27 -5.35 10.13 -8.18
C ARG A 27 -4.34 10.06 -9.33
N LYS A 28 -3.05 9.84 -9.05
CA LYS A 28 -1.98 9.76 -10.05
C LYS A 28 -1.86 8.36 -10.68
N PHE A 29 -2.27 7.34 -9.93
CA PHE A 29 -2.24 5.92 -10.27
C PHE A 29 -3.65 5.33 -10.09
N PRO A 30 -4.62 5.69 -10.97
CA PRO A 30 -6.00 5.24 -10.84
C PRO A 30 -6.16 3.72 -11.05
N LYS A 31 -5.29 3.11 -11.86
CA LYS A 31 -5.22 1.65 -12.02
C LYS A 31 -4.62 0.96 -10.80
N GLY A 32 -3.87 1.72 -9.99
CA GLY A 32 -3.08 1.22 -8.88
C GLY A 32 -1.92 0.35 -9.31
N PHE A 33 -1.17 -0.12 -8.33
CA PHE A 33 -0.12 -1.12 -8.52
C PHE A 33 -0.02 -1.98 -7.27
N GLN A 34 0.29 -3.25 -7.48
CA GLN A 34 0.52 -4.20 -6.42
C GLN A 34 1.88 -3.90 -5.77
N PHE A 35 1.86 -3.55 -4.49
CA PHE A 35 3.10 -3.35 -3.74
C PHE A 35 3.49 -4.56 -2.90
N MET A 36 2.52 -5.41 -2.53
CA MET A 36 2.78 -6.63 -1.79
C MET A 36 1.87 -7.79 -2.23
N PRO A 37 2.42 -9.00 -2.48
CA PRO A 37 3.85 -9.26 -2.69
C PRO A 37 4.40 -8.40 -3.82
N LYS A 38 5.69 -8.03 -3.76
CA LYS A 38 6.29 -7.06 -4.70
C LYS A 38 6.09 -7.49 -6.14
N ASP A 39 5.37 -6.66 -6.89
CA ASP A 39 5.25 -6.86 -8.33
C ASP A 39 6.60 -6.57 -9.00
N GLN A 40 7.07 -7.48 -9.85
CA GLN A 40 8.29 -7.27 -10.64
C GLN A 40 8.13 -6.06 -11.57
N ASP A 41 6.90 -5.77 -11.97
CA ASP A 41 6.57 -4.65 -12.84
C ASP A 41 6.43 -3.32 -12.10
N ILE A 42 6.51 -3.28 -10.76
CA ILE A 42 6.44 -2.00 -10.02
C ILE A 42 7.57 -1.05 -10.45
N LYS A 43 8.78 -1.58 -10.70
CA LYS A 43 9.90 -0.78 -11.22
C LYS A 43 9.58 -0.21 -12.60
N LYS A 44 8.93 -1.00 -13.47
CA LYS A 44 8.49 -0.53 -14.78
C LYS A 44 7.41 0.53 -14.65
N ILE A 45 6.42 0.32 -13.79
CA ILE A 45 5.37 1.31 -13.51
C ILE A 45 5.99 2.62 -13.01
N ILE A 46 7.00 2.56 -12.14
CA ILE A 46 7.71 3.75 -11.64
C ILE A 46 8.53 4.43 -12.74
N LEU A 47 9.28 3.67 -13.53
CA LEU A 47 10.17 4.19 -14.58
C LEU A 47 9.41 4.74 -15.79
N PHE A 48 8.31 4.11 -16.17
CA PHE A 48 7.52 4.45 -17.36
C PHE A 48 6.31 5.33 -17.05
N SER A 49 5.95 5.54 -15.79
CA SER A 49 4.89 6.48 -15.42
C SER A 49 5.35 7.92 -15.65
N ARG A 50 4.55 8.69 -16.37
CA ARG A 50 4.70 10.16 -16.46
C ARG A 50 4.47 10.84 -15.10
N ASN A 51 3.76 10.17 -14.19
CA ASN A 51 3.52 10.63 -12.82
C ASN A 51 4.60 10.07 -11.90
N LYS A 52 5.36 10.93 -11.22
CA LYS A 52 6.26 10.50 -10.15
C LYS A 52 5.44 9.96 -8.98
N LEU A 53 5.83 8.79 -8.46
CA LEU A 53 5.30 8.31 -7.19
C LEU A 53 5.62 9.36 -6.10
N PRO A 54 4.68 9.59 -5.17
CA PRO A 54 5.01 10.31 -3.95
C PRO A 54 6.17 9.59 -3.23
N PRO A 55 7.22 10.30 -2.77
CA PRO A 55 8.35 9.69 -2.04
C PRO A 55 7.91 8.82 -0.87
N GLU A 56 6.78 9.15 -0.27
CA GLU A 56 6.12 8.42 0.80
C GLU A 56 5.76 7.00 0.40
N VAL A 57 5.26 6.83 -0.81
CA VAL A 57 4.83 5.54 -1.35
C VAL A 57 6.04 4.70 -1.75
N ILE A 58 7.09 5.33 -2.27
CA ILE A 58 8.38 4.66 -2.53
C ILE A 58 8.92 4.10 -1.22
N LYS A 59 8.94 4.92 -0.16
CA LYS A 59 9.38 4.48 1.16
C LYS A 59 8.55 3.33 1.69
N TRP A 60 7.23 3.34 1.50
CA TRP A 60 6.37 2.21 1.88
C TRP A 60 6.68 0.92 1.13
N VAL A 61 6.90 1.03 -0.19
CA VAL A 61 7.30 -0.11 -1.02
C VAL A 61 8.66 -0.64 -0.55
N GLU A 62 9.61 0.23 -0.21
CA GLU A 62 10.92 -0.17 0.29
C GLU A 62 10.84 -0.80 1.69
N ASP A 63 10.11 -0.19 2.62
CA ASP A 63 9.94 -0.64 4.00
C ASP A 63 9.23 -2.01 4.05
N ALA A 64 8.13 -2.17 3.29
CA ALA A 64 7.42 -3.45 3.18
C ALA A 64 8.31 -4.58 2.65
N ASN A 65 9.30 -4.24 1.82
CA ASN A 65 10.23 -5.18 1.20
C ASN A 65 11.58 -5.31 1.90
N SER A 66 11.81 -4.58 3.00
CA SER A 66 13.07 -4.61 3.77
C SER A 66 13.26 -5.89 4.61
N GLY A 67 12.37 -6.88 4.45
CA GLY A 67 12.41 -8.17 5.15
C GLY A 67 11.80 -8.14 6.56
N LYS A 68 12.00 -7.05 7.32
CA LYS A 68 11.51 -6.93 8.70
C LYS A 68 9.98 -6.91 8.83
N ASN A 69 9.29 -6.17 7.96
CA ASN A 69 7.84 -6.12 7.98
C ASN A 69 7.22 -7.28 7.17
N LEU A 70 7.93 -7.77 6.15
CA LEU A 70 7.45 -8.80 5.24
C LEU A 70 6.99 -10.08 5.97
N GLU A 71 7.69 -10.50 7.03
CA GLU A 71 7.31 -11.68 7.83
C GLU A 71 5.94 -11.54 8.50
N GLU A 72 5.59 -10.36 9.01
CA GLU A 72 4.26 -10.11 9.61
C GLU A 72 3.15 -10.18 8.56
N TYR A 73 3.40 -9.65 7.36
CA TYR A 73 2.44 -9.74 6.25
C TYR A 73 2.31 -11.16 5.69
N LEU A 74 3.40 -11.93 5.65
CA LEU A 74 3.38 -13.32 5.20
C LEU A 74 2.72 -14.26 6.22
N SER A 75 2.91 -13.99 7.52
CA SER A 75 2.33 -14.78 8.61
C SER A 75 0.84 -14.47 8.88
N ALA A 76 0.32 -13.36 8.37
CA ALA A 76 -1.11 -13.06 8.39
C ALA A 76 -1.90 -14.20 7.73
N LYS A 77 -2.93 -14.71 8.41
CA LYS A 77 -3.71 -15.86 7.94
C LYS A 77 -4.64 -15.50 6.79
N ASP A 78 -5.26 -14.33 6.86
CA ASP A 78 -6.29 -13.83 5.96
C ASP A 78 -6.15 -12.32 5.69
N ASP A 79 -7.02 -11.78 4.84
CA ASP A 79 -7.02 -10.36 4.46
C ASP A 79 -7.35 -9.44 5.65
N GLU A 80 -8.14 -9.92 6.62
CA GLU A 80 -8.51 -9.18 7.83
C GLU A 80 -7.29 -8.98 8.75
N ALA A 81 -6.44 -10.00 8.89
CA ALA A 81 -5.20 -9.92 9.66
C ALA A 81 -4.20 -8.91 9.08
N LEU A 82 -4.29 -8.58 7.79
CA LEU A 82 -3.45 -7.57 7.15
C LEU A 82 -3.87 -6.14 7.51
N ILE A 83 -5.15 -5.90 7.80
CA ILE A 83 -5.69 -4.56 8.10
C ILE A 83 -4.94 -3.86 9.25
N PRO A 84 -4.80 -4.45 10.45
CA PRO A 84 -4.13 -3.77 11.56
C PRO A 84 -2.65 -3.49 11.26
N ILE A 85 -1.98 -4.37 10.51
CA ILE A 85 -0.58 -4.21 10.08
C ILE A 85 -0.46 -2.99 9.16
N ILE A 86 -1.30 -2.92 8.12
CA ILE A 86 -1.31 -1.81 7.15
C ILE A 86 -1.63 -0.49 7.85
N ILE A 87 -2.63 -0.45 8.73
CA ILE A 87 -3.00 0.77 9.45
C ILE A 87 -1.85 1.25 10.35
N ARG A 88 -1.19 0.33 11.06
CA ARG A 88 -0.05 0.65 11.93
C ARG A 88 1.11 1.23 11.11
N ASP A 89 1.50 0.55 10.04
CA ASP A 89 2.61 0.98 9.18
C ASP A 89 2.31 2.30 8.46
N ALA A 90 1.05 2.49 8.06
CA ALA A 90 0.58 3.73 7.47
C ALA A 90 0.68 4.90 8.47
N LYS A 91 0.26 4.68 9.73
CA LYS A 91 0.36 5.67 10.80
C LYS A 91 1.80 6.02 11.15
N LEU A 92 2.71 5.04 11.21
CA LEU A 92 4.15 5.27 11.45
C LEU A 92 4.78 6.19 10.40
N ASN A 93 4.20 6.21 9.21
CA ASN A 93 4.60 7.08 8.13
C ASN A 93 3.75 8.37 8.03
N GLY A 94 2.93 8.70 9.03
CA GLY A 94 2.18 9.96 9.07
C GLY A 94 0.92 9.97 8.19
N CYS A 95 0.38 8.81 7.83
CA CYS A 95 -0.93 8.72 7.18
C CYS A 95 -2.06 8.60 8.22
N ILE A 96 -3.19 9.21 7.90
CA ILE A 96 -4.41 9.20 8.70
C ILE A 96 -5.38 8.22 8.06
N PHE A 97 -5.76 7.18 8.80
CA PHE A 97 -6.81 6.26 8.38
C PHE A 97 -8.18 6.97 8.42
N GLN A 98 -8.89 6.95 7.31
CA GLN A 98 -10.19 7.62 7.17
C GLN A 98 -11.34 6.65 7.39
N LYS A 99 -11.39 5.60 6.56
CA LYS A 99 -12.47 4.62 6.60
C LYS A 99 -12.09 3.32 5.92
N ARG A 100 -12.81 2.28 6.30
CA ARG A 100 -12.85 0.98 5.63
C ARG A 100 -14.10 0.90 4.77
N THR A 101 -13.97 0.29 3.60
CA THR A 101 -15.10 -0.05 2.71
C THR A 101 -14.95 -1.51 2.31
N GLN A 102 -16.06 -2.26 2.27
CA GLN A 102 -16.14 -3.61 1.71
C GLN A 102 -16.70 -3.51 0.29
#